data_AF-A0A0N4T6U3-F1
#
_entry.id   AF-A0A0N4T6U3-F1
#
_cell.length_a   1.000
_cell.length_b   1.000
_cell.length_c   1.000
_cell.angle_alpha   90.00
_cell.angle_beta   90.00
_cell.angle_gamma   90.00
#
_symmetry.space_group_name_H-M   'P 1'
#
loop_
_entity.id
_entity.type
_entity.pdbx_description
1 polymer ?
#
loop_
_entity_poly.entity_id
_entity_poly.type
_entity_poly.pdbx_seq_one_letter_code
_entity_poly.pdbx_strand_id
1 'polypeptide(L)'
;MKFRVPHSFLRFGVGGKAIILNVQNSENILEIRDLKSLFGNEKLLRISNAIESFRGPLIAGFTPTHSVHLYVQRQIELILKSETYLANPSNSLESDCLLIWQLLEMLVQQQGVCF
;
A
#
# COMPACT_ATOMS: atom_id res chain seq x y z
N MET A 1 3.96 19.87 29.96
CA MET A 1 2.65 20.46 29.64
C MET A 1 1.62 19.82 30.57
N LYS A 2 0.91 20.57 31.42
CA LYS A 2 -0.18 20.03 32.27
C LYS A 2 -1.51 20.50 31.72
N PHE A 3 -2.30 19.57 31.19
CA PHE A 3 -3.64 19.84 30.67
C PHE A 3 -4.63 19.96 31.83
N ARG A 4 -5.51 20.97 31.79
CA ARG A 4 -6.52 21.26 32.84
C ARG A 4 -7.94 20.76 32.50
N VAL A 5 -8.09 20.09 31.37
CA VAL A 5 -9.37 19.62 30.81
C VAL A 5 -9.13 18.19 30.30
N PRO A 6 -10.14 17.32 30.15
CA PRO A 6 -9.95 16.03 29.48
C PRO A 6 -9.63 16.24 27.99
N HIS A 7 -8.62 15.55 27.46
CA HIS A 7 -8.23 15.64 26.05
C HIS A 7 -8.13 14.24 25.46
N SER A 8 -8.71 14.07 24.28
CA SER A 8 -8.45 12.90 23.46
C SER A 8 -7.02 12.94 22.93
N PHE A 9 -6.35 11.80 22.89
CA PHE A 9 -5.02 11.68 22.29
C PHE A 9 -4.93 10.45 21.40
N LEU A 10 -4.08 10.57 20.38
CA LEU A 10 -3.72 9.50 19.46
C LEU A 10 -2.23 9.20 19.64
N ARG A 11 -1.89 7.93 19.79
CA ARG A 11 -0.51 7.44 19.71
C ARG A 11 -0.37 6.32 18.69
N PHE A 12 0.69 6.41 17.89
CA PHE A 12 1.09 5.31 17.01
C PHE A 12 1.79 4.22 17.83
N GLY A 13 1.30 3.00 17.67
CA GLY A 13 1.88 1.79 18.23
C GLY A 13 2.64 1.00 17.18
N VAL A 14 3.29 -0.08 17.64
CA VAL A 14 3.96 -1.04 16.75
C VAL A 14 2.96 -1.84 15.92
N GLY A 15 3.41 -2.38 14.79
CA GLY A 15 2.58 -3.27 13.95
C GLY A 15 1.39 -2.58 13.30
N GLY A 16 1.48 -1.27 13.04
CA GLY A 16 0.40 -0.52 12.39
C GLY A 16 -0.83 -0.33 13.29
N LYS A 17 -0.68 -0.39 14.61
CA LYS A 17 -1.76 -0.11 15.57
C LYS A 17 -1.74 1.35 16.00
N ALA A 18 -2.90 1.87 16.38
CA ALA A 18 -3.08 3.18 16.97
C ALA A 18 -3.86 3.06 18.28
N ILE A 19 -3.40 3.77 19.30
CA ILE A 19 -4.05 3.88 20.61
C ILE A 19 -4.75 5.23 20.65
N ILE A 20 -6.07 5.19 20.84
CA ILE A 20 -6.92 6.37 20.90
C ILE A 20 -7.56 6.42 22.28
N LEU A 21 -7.34 7.50 23.01
CA LEU A 21 -8.17 7.81 24.17
C LEU A 21 -9.31 8.71 23.70
N ASN A 22 -10.54 8.21 23.78
CA ASN A 22 -11.73 9.01 23.56
C ASN A 22 -12.28 9.42 24.93
N VAL A 23 -12.26 10.72 25.21
CA VAL A 23 -12.83 11.24 26.45
C VAL A 23 -14.24 11.75 26.16
N GLN A 24 -15.25 10.96 26.56
CA GLN A 24 -16.63 11.42 26.63
C GLN A 24 -16.94 11.78 28.09
N ASN A 25 -17.78 12.80 28.30
CA ASN A 25 -17.98 13.54 29.56
C ASN A 25 -17.85 12.77 30.91
N SER A 26 -18.21 11.48 30.97
CA SER A 26 -18.13 10.62 32.17
C SER A 26 -17.34 9.31 32.00
N GLU A 27 -16.87 8.98 30.80
CA GLU A 27 -16.18 7.71 30.51
C GLU A 27 -14.95 7.92 29.62
N ASN A 28 -13.82 7.36 30.06
CA ASN A 28 -12.57 7.35 29.31
C ASN A 28 -12.43 5.99 28.60
N ILE A 29 -12.68 5.97 27.30
CA ILE A 29 -12.58 4.74 26.51
C ILE A 29 -11.22 4.72 25.82
N LEU A 30 -10.42 3.70 26.14
CA LEU A 30 -9.17 3.42 25.44
C LEU A 30 -9.45 2.43 24.31
N GLU A 31 -9.22 2.87 23.07
CA GLU A 31 -9.42 2.06 21.88
C GLU A 31 -8.08 1.72 21.23
N ILE A 32 -7.91 0.47 20.83
CA ILE A 32 -6.79 0.02 20.01
C ILE A 32 -7.35 -0.31 18.64
N ARG A 33 -6.94 0.46 17.63
CA ARG A 33 -7.41 0.30 16.25
C ARG A 33 -6.24 0.02 15.31
N ASP A 34 -6.54 -0.61 14.18
CA ASP A 34 -5.61 -0.65 13.05
C ASP A 34 -5.49 0.73 12.43
N LEU A 35 -4.27 1.18 12.13
CA LEU A 35 -4.01 2.48 11.52
C LEU A 35 -4.76 2.63 10.20
N LYS A 36 -4.89 1.54 9.44
CA LYS A 36 -5.70 1.50 8.21
C LYS A 36 -7.17 1.86 8.42
N SER A 37 -7.74 1.52 9.57
CA SER A 37 -9.13 1.87 9.90
C SER A 37 -9.33 3.36 10.14
N LEU A 38 -8.23 4.12 10.31
CA LEU A 38 -8.24 5.57 10.47
C LEU A 38 -8.10 6.29 9.12
N PHE A 39 -7.83 5.58 8.02
CA PHE A 39 -7.78 6.19 6.70
C PHE A 39 -9.19 6.47 6.19
N GLY A 40 -9.63 7.73 6.31
CA GLY A 40 -10.88 8.18 5.68
C GLY A 40 -10.78 8.35 4.16
N ASN A 41 -9.57 8.24 3.59
CA ASN A 41 -9.32 8.41 2.15
C ASN A 41 -9.12 7.04 1.48
N GLU A 42 -10.05 6.69 0.59
CA GLU A 42 -10.01 5.44 -0.17
C GLU A 42 -8.72 5.28 -0.99
N LYS A 43 -8.19 6.37 -1.55
CA LYS A 43 -6.92 6.36 -2.30
C LYS A 43 -5.76 5.94 -1.42
N LEU A 44 -5.69 6.42 -0.18
CA LEU A 44 -4.65 6.03 0.77
C LEU A 44 -4.78 4.57 1.19
N LEU A 45 -6.00 4.09 1.36
CA LEU A 45 -6.27 2.69 1.67
C LEU A 45 -5.81 1.77 0.53
N ARG A 46 -6.13 2.13 -0.73
CA ARG A 46 -5.67 1.40 -1.93
C ARG A 46 -4.15 1.36 -2.02
N ILE A 47 -3.47 2.48 -1.80
CA ILE A 47 -1.99 2.56 -1.78
C ILE A 47 -1.41 1.66 -0.68
N SER A 48 -1.95 1.75 0.55
CA SER A 48 -1.48 0.93 1.67
C SER A 48 -1.62 -0.57 1.38
N ASN A 49 -2.74 -0.98 0.78
CA ASN A 49 -2.95 -2.38 0.40
C ASN A 49 -2.03 -2.83 -0.74
N ALA A 50 -1.73 -1.96 -1.70
CA ALA A 50 -0.79 -2.26 -2.77
C ALA A 50 0.63 -2.49 -2.22
N ILE A 51 1.08 -1.63 -1.29
CA ILE A 51 2.40 -1.76 -0.66
C ILE A 51 2.52 -3.08 0.11
N GLU A 52 1.50 -3.48 0.87
CA GLU A 52 1.51 -4.73 1.62
C GLU A 52 1.39 -5.99 0.75
N SER A 53 0.91 -5.84 -0.49
CA SER A 53 0.82 -6.97 -1.42
C SER A 53 2.19 -7.47 -1.88
N PHE A 54 3.23 -6.63 -1.79
CA PHE A 54 4.60 -7.02 -2.07
C PHE A 54 5.24 -7.68 -0.84
N ARG A 55 5.51 -8.99 -0.93
CA ARG A 55 6.08 -9.75 0.19
C ARG A 55 7.60 -9.65 0.22
N GLY A 56 8.09 -8.68 0.99
CA GLY A 56 9.47 -8.63 1.44
C GLY A 56 10.30 -7.53 0.77
N PRO A 57 11.53 -7.31 1.23
CA PRO A 57 12.46 -6.40 0.56
C PRO A 57 12.96 -7.02 -0.75
N LEU A 58 13.23 -6.19 -1.76
CA LEU A 58 13.98 -6.60 -2.94
C LEU A 58 15.46 -6.71 -2.56
N ILE A 59 15.92 -7.92 -2.21
CA ILE A 59 17.31 -8.20 -1.85
C ILE A 59 17.91 -9.10 -2.92
N ALA A 60 18.94 -8.61 -3.60
CA ALA A 60 19.70 -9.38 -4.58
C ALA A 60 20.25 -10.68 -3.95
N GLY A 61 20.08 -11.81 -4.63
CA GLY A 61 20.54 -13.13 -4.16
C GLY A 61 19.66 -13.77 -3.07
N PHE A 62 18.67 -13.08 -2.51
CA PHE A 62 17.74 -13.64 -1.53
C PHE A 62 16.30 -13.68 -2.06
N THR A 63 15.84 -12.59 -2.67
CA THR A 63 14.49 -12.52 -3.24
C THR A 63 14.45 -13.31 -4.55
N PRO A 64 13.63 -14.37 -4.67
CA PRO A 64 13.57 -15.15 -5.89
C PRO A 64 13.06 -14.31 -7.07
N THR A 65 13.79 -14.30 -8.19
CA THR A 65 13.41 -13.52 -9.40
C THR A 65 12.00 -13.85 -9.87
N HIS A 66 11.58 -15.11 -9.77
CA HIS A 66 10.22 -15.55 -10.11
C HIS A 66 9.14 -14.86 -9.25
N SER A 67 9.40 -14.62 -7.97
CA SER A 67 8.43 -13.93 -7.10
C SER A 67 8.26 -12.46 -7.49
N VAL A 68 9.34 -11.81 -7.93
CA VAL A 68 9.31 -10.43 -8.45
C VAL A 68 8.57 -10.39 -9.78
N HIS A 69 8.86 -11.34 -10.67
CA HIS A 69 8.17 -11.46 -11.96
C HIS A 69 6.66 -11.65 -11.80
N LEU A 70 6.22 -12.59 -10.96
CA LEU A 70 4.80 -12.80 -10.65
C LEU A 70 4.13 -11.54 -10.08
N TYR A 71 4.83 -10.80 -9.22
CA TYR A 71 4.31 -9.55 -8.69
C TYR A 71 4.09 -8.51 -9.78
N VAL A 72 5.08 -8.31 -10.66
CA VAL A 72 4.99 -7.39 -11.80
C VAL A 72 3.84 -7.77 -12.73
N GLN A 73 3.72 -9.05 -13.10
CA GLN A 73 2.62 -9.55 -13.94
C GLN A 73 1.25 -9.27 -13.31
N ARG A 74 1.12 -9.48 -12.00
CA ARG A 74 -0.11 -9.19 -11.28
C ARG A 74 -0.47 -7.70 -11.34
N GLN A 75 0.51 -6.79 -11.25
CA GLN A 75 0.25 -5.35 -11.39
C GLN A 75 -0.18 -4.98 -12.81
N ILE A 76 0.45 -5.57 -13.83
CA ILE A 76 0.05 -5.39 -15.23
C ILE A 76 -1.40 -5.83 -15.43
N GLU A 77 -1.77 -7.02 -14.96
CA GLU A 77 -3.15 -7.52 -15.05
C GLU A 77 -4.15 -6.61 -14.34
N LEU A 78 -3.80 -6.06 -13.18
CA LEU A 78 -4.67 -5.14 -12.44
C LEU A 78 -4.92 -3.85 -13.22
N ILE A 79 -3.90 -3.32 -13.90
CA ILE A 79 -4.05 -2.13 -14.75
C ILE A 79 -4.95 -2.43 -15.94
N LEU A 80 -4.70 -3.54 -16.65
CA LEU A 80 -5.50 -3.95 -17.81
C LEU A 80 -6.98 -4.21 -17.44
N LYS A 81 -7.25 -4.67 -16.22
CA LYS A 81 -8.61 -4.91 -15.70
C LYS A 81 -9.21 -3.67 -15.02
N SER A 82 -8.48 -2.56 -14.90
CA SER A 82 -8.98 -1.36 -14.23
C SER A 82 -10.04 -0.65 -15.08
N GLU A 83 -11.09 -0.15 -14.43
CA GLU A 83 -12.16 0.59 -15.10
C GLU A 83 -11.65 1.84 -15.82
N THR A 84 -10.64 2.50 -15.25
CA THR A 84 -10.02 3.70 -15.83
C THR A 84 -9.31 3.39 -17.15
N TYR A 85 -8.55 2.30 -17.21
CA TYR A 85 -7.91 1.86 -18.44
C TYR A 85 -8.92 1.38 -19.48
N LEU A 86 -9.93 0.60 -19.07
CA LEU A 86 -10.98 0.11 -19.98
C LEU A 86 -11.86 1.22 -20.54
N ALA A 87 -12.13 2.27 -19.76
CA ALA A 87 -12.93 3.41 -20.19
C ALA A 87 -12.19 4.30 -21.22
N ASN A 88 -10.86 4.43 -21.12
CA ASN A 88 -10.07 5.17 -22.08
C ASN A 88 -8.63 4.62 -22.18
N PRO A 89 -8.40 3.59 -23.01
CA PRO A 89 -7.08 2.98 -23.16
C PRO A 89 -6.04 3.93 -23.79
N SER A 90 -6.50 4.96 -24.50
CA SER A 90 -5.68 6.02 -25.08
C SER A 90 -5.35 7.15 -24.10
N ASN A 91 -5.83 7.09 -22.86
CA ASN A 91 -5.44 8.07 -21.86
C ASN A 91 -3.96 7.90 -21.52
N SER A 92 -3.21 8.99 -21.72
CA SER A 92 -1.76 9.04 -21.51
C SER A 92 -1.31 8.48 -20.16
N LEU A 93 -2.04 8.76 -19.08
CA LEU A 93 -1.56 8.42 -17.74
C LEU A 93 -1.59 6.90 -17.47
N GLU A 94 -2.70 6.23 -17.81
CA GLU A 94 -2.84 4.79 -17.64
C GLU A 94 -2.00 4.03 -18.67
N SER A 95 -1.87 4.53 -19.90
CA SER A 95 -0.99 3.95 -20.91
C SER A 95 0.49 4.06 -20.51
N ASP A 96 0.92 5.21 -19.99
CA ASP A 96 2.29 5.43 -19.51
C ASP A 96 2.58 4.53 -18.30
N CYS A 97 1.62 4.40 -17.39
CA CYS A 97 1.71 3.49 -16.25
C CYS A 97 1.89 2.04 -16.72
N LEU A 98 1.06 1.58 -17.66
CA LEU A 98 1.17 0.23 -18.22
C LEU A 98 2.55 0.01 -18.88
N LEU A 99 3.03 0.99 -19.66
CA LEU A 99 4.32 0.93 -20.33
C LEU A 99 5.47 0.78 -19.32
N ILE A 100 5.45 1.54 -18.22
CA ILE A 100 6.45 1.44 -17.15
C ILE A 100 6.46 0.03 -16.55
N TRP A 101 5.29 -0.55 -16.29
CA TRP A 101 5.20 -1.91 -15.75
C TRP A 101 5.67 -2.98 -16.75
N GLN A 102 5.38 -2.83 -18.04
CA GLN A 102 5.88 -3.72 -19.09
C GLN A 102 7.40 -3.63 -19.24
N LEU A 103 7.98 -2.43 -19.19
CA LEU A 103 9.43 -2.22 -19.15
C LEU A 103 10.06 -2.90 -17.94
N LEU A 104 9.43 -2.79 -16.77
CA LEU A 104 9.89 -3.45 -15.56
C LEU A 104 9.85 -4.98 -15.70
N GLU A 105 8.81 -5.54 -16.33
CA GLU A 105 8.74 -6.98 -16.62
C GLU A 105 9.93 -7.44 -17.48
N MET A 106 10.23 -6.70 -18.54
CA MET A 106 11.37 -6.99 -19.41
C MET A 106 12.70 -6.97 -18.65
N LEU A 107 12.90 -5.99 -17.77
CA LEU A 107 14.12 -5.89 -16.96
C LEU A 107 14.26 -7.06 -15.98
N VAL A 108 13.17 -7.45 -15.33
CA VAL A 108 13.16 -8.59 -14.40
C VAL A 108 13.46 -9.90 -15.13
N GLN A 109 12.92 -10.07 -16.34
CA GLN A 109 13.23 -11.24 -17.17
C GLN A 109 14.70 -11.26 -17.61
N GLN A 110 15.25 -10.13 -18.05
CA GLN A 110 16.66 -10.03 -18.45
C GLN A 110 17.64 -10.34 -17.31
N GLN A 111 17.34 -9.86 -16.10
CA GLN A 111 18.17 -10.14 -14.91
C GLN A 111 18.09 -11.61 -14.46
N GLY A 112 17.02 -12.33 -14.81
CA GLY A 112 16.87 -13.76 -14.53
C GLY A 112 17.65 -14.69 -15.47
N VAL A 113 18.19 -14.19 -16.58
CA VAL A 113 18.89 -15.00 -17.61
C VAL A 113 20.43 -15.02 -17.40
N CYS A 114 20.98 -14.17 -16.53
CA CYS A 114 22.43 -13.99 -16.37
C CYS A 114 23.03 -14.52 -15.06
N PHE A 115 22.45 -15.55 -14.43
CA PHE A 115 23.07 -16.25 -13.30
C PHE A 115 23.03 -17.77 -13.47
#